data_AF-A0A847BC18-F1
#
_entry.id   AF-A0A847BC18-F1
#
_cell.length_a   1.000
_cell.length_b   1.000
_cell.length_c   1.000
_cell.angle_alpha   90.00
_cell.angle_beta   90.00
_cell.angle_gamma   90.00
#
_symmetry.space_group_name_H-M   'P 1'
#
loop_
_entity.id
_entity.type
_entity.pdbx_description
1 polymer ?
#
loop_
_entity_poly.entity_id
_entity_poly.type
_entity_poly.pdbx_seq_one_letter_code
_entity_poly.pdbx_strand_id
1 'polypeptide(L)'
;MNTRPILDSLIQECASSRDLTAFQRLAQSCLPPLLGLAGHFLEKPHLEQHHLDQHQPDQPTHVEAVCRDTLLLAWRNLPDDNVYSGETPSQWLYRIFGSVLYNRLLAIHGGESALLTWLESRQAAPIAMMASPTGPRPACFSATRLAQLAGHTTAMPPSQQLQQELERLIQAEIDQRSAPLTPTGERVHPLLYDPELRGRMLRSRAAFRFKEGFKRCLGRPLEDWLFQRWLDNKPGSAALERQGLLRRSVEAHLGNKLDFQLDPHTLQRGLSYPASFPDRALRRRVSNLFLWPGDWDVPTPCLFKTQRHQFIDDIWRHRLDLSTSDNYARLMEKLKQGQPLRLHHQGILLNTPERILGYLNQYRLFMEDMSCFGFKDGLGKDRLGVVIDRHGGLIKSNKGLHRLAMAQSLGIQRVSLRVRAIHQLWWQQQKGSTTGKEALLKISDSLEQLALLQDDKQ
;
A
#
# COMPACT_ATOMS: atom_id res chain seq x y z
N MET A 1 -21.24 31.78 -6.03
CA MET A 1 -21.07 30.90 -7.22
C MET A 1 -19.68 30.98 -7.89
N ASN A 2 -18.74 31.87 -7.50
CA ASN A 2 -17.43 32.01 -8.15
C ASN A 2 -16.24 31.26 -7.50
N THR A 3 -16.46 30.36 -6.54
CA THR A 3 -15.37 29.72 -5.78
C THR A 3 -14.75 28.50 -6.47
N ARG A 4 -15.49 27.79 -7.33
CA ARG A 4 -15.00 26.61 -8.05
C ARG A 4 -13.84 26.87 -9.02
N PRO A 5 -13.89 27.88 -9.92
CA PRO A 5 -12.77 28.14 -10.84
C PRO A 5 -11.48 28.52 -10.11
N ILE A 6 -11.60 29.09 -8.90
CA ILE A 6 -10.45 29.43 -8.05
C ILE A 6 -9.83 28.16 -7.43
N LEU A 7 -10.63 27.19 -7.00
CA LEU A 7 -10.09 25.96 -6.42
C LEU A 7 -9.37 25.10 -7.47
N ASP A 8 -9.92 24.99 -8.68
CA ASP A 8 -9.29 24.23 -9.75
C ASP A 8 -7.91 24.79 -10.13
N SER A 9 -7.78 26.12 -10.22
CA SER A 9 -6.51 26.76 -10.54
C SER A 9 -5.47 26.61 -9.42
N LEU A 10 -5.87 26.69 -8.16
CA LEU A 10 -4.97 26.50 -7.01
C LEU A 10 -4.44 25.06 -6.92
N ILE A 11 -5.26 24.05 -7.24
CA ILE A 11 -4.82 22.66 -7.27
C ILE A 11 -3.81 22.45 -8.42
N GLN A 12 -4.07 23.01 -9.61
CA GLN A 12 -3.13 22.96 -10.74
C GLN A 12 -1.81 23.69 -10.45
N GLU A 13 -1.89 24.83 -9.74
CA GLU A 13 -0.71 25.55 -9.28
C GLU A 13 0.11 24.69 -8.30
N CYS A 14 -0.53 24.02 -7.35
CA CYS A 14 0.13 23.09 -6.43
C CYS A 14 0.80 21.92 -7.17
N ALA A 15 0.11 21.33 -8.15
CA ALA A 15 0.66 20.24 -8.96
C ALA A 15 1.91 20.67 -9.75
N SER A 16 1.93 21.92 -10.24
CA SER A 16 3.01 22.46 -11.07
C SER A 16 4.21 22.95 -10.26
N SER A 17 3.97 23.74 -9.22
CA SER A 17 5.03 24.33 -8.39
C SER A 17 5.59 23.34 -7.36
N ARG A 18 4.68 22.55 -6.75
CA ARG A 18 4.95 21.62 -5.66
C ARG A 18 5.78 22.24 -4.51
N ASP A 19 5.48 23.50 -4.18
CA ASP A 19 6.06 24.25 -3.06
C ASP A 19 5.06 24.53 -1.93
N LEU A 20 5.57 24.96 -0.78
CA LEU A 20 4.77 25.23 0.42
C LEU A 20 3.82 26.42 0.24
N THR A 21 4.23 27.45 -0.51
CA THR A 21 3.45 28.69 -0.71
C THR A 21 2.19 28.44 -1.54
N ALA A 22 2.29 27.62 -2.59
CA ALA A 22 1.14 27.17 -3.36
C ALA A 22 0.20 26.33 -2.49
N PHE A 23 0.74 25.42 -1.69
CA PHE A 23 -0.06 24.63 -0.75
C PHE A 23 -0.80 25.51 0.26
N GLN A 24 -0.14 26.51 0.85
CA GLN A 24 -0.75 27.43 1.82
C GLN A 24 -1.94 28.19 1.21
N ARG A 25 -1.81 28.67 -0.03
CA ARG A 25 -2.91 29.32 -0.76
C ARG A 25 -4.07 28.36 -1.05
N LEU A 26 -3.77 27.12 -1.45
CA LEU A 26 -4.77 26.07 -1.60
C LEU A 26 -5.50 25.82 -0.27
N ALA A 27 -4.76 25.56 0.81
CA ALA A 27 -5.31 25.27 2.12
C ALA A 27 -6.16 26.44 2.65
N GLN A 28 -5.71 27.68 2.52
CA GLN A 28 -6.48 28.87 2.92
C GLN A 28 -7.83 28.95 2.21
N SER A 29 -7.89 28.54 0.94
CA SER A 29 -9.11 28.56 0.13
C SER A 29 -10.06 27.39 0.44
N CYS A 30 -9.53 26.17 0.57
CA CYS A 30 -10.36 24.96 0.65
C CYS A 30 -10.60 24.45 2.08
N LEU A 31 -9.76 24.78 3.05
CA LEU A 31 -9.87 24.21 4.40
C LEU A 31 -11.16 24.64 5.12
N PRO A 32 -11.59 25.91 5.09
CA PRO A 32 -12.83 26.30 5.75
C PRO A 32 -14.12 25.60 5.27
N PRO A 33 -14.39 25.45 3.96
CA PRO A 33 -15.55 24.70 3.49
C PRO A 33 -15.42 23.20 3.75
N LEU A 34 -14.21 22.62 3.71
CA LEU A 34 -14.00 21.21 4.07
C LEU A 34 -14.28 20.94 5.54
N LEU A 35 -13.86 21.85 6.44
CA LEU A 35 -14.15 21.74 7.87
C LEU A 35 -15.64 21.86 8.15
N GLY A 36 -16.33 22.84 7.55
CA GLY A 36 -17.78 22.95 7.66
C GLY A 36 -18.49 21.68 7.19
N LEU A 37 -18.07 21.14 6.05
CA LEU A 37 -18.61 19.90 5.50
C LEU A 37 -18.34 18.70 6.41
N ALA A 38 -17.14 18.56 6.96
CA ALA A 38 -16.82 17.50 7.91
C ALA A 38 -17.64 17.64 9.20
N GLY A 39 -17.80 18.87 9.72
CA GLY A 39 -18.65 19.20 10.85
C GLY A 39 -20.11 18.78 10.64
N HIS A 40 -20.67 19.01 9.45
CA HIS A 40 -22.02 18.56 9.11
C HIS A 40 -22.27 17.06 9.34
N PHE A 41 -21.25 16.22 9.07
CA PHE A 41 -21.34 14.78 9.30
C PHE A 41 -20.94 14.35 10.71
N LEU A 42 -20.01 15.04 11.36
CA LEU A 42 -19.36 14.60 12.60
C LEU A 42 -19.85 15.32 13.88
N GLU A 43 -20.41 16.52 13.81
CA GLU A 43 -20.87 17.28 14.97
C GLU A 43 -22.34 16.94 15.32
N LYS A 44 -22.58 15.88 16.10
CA LYS A 44 -23.83 15.70 16.90
C LYS A 44 -23.62 14.84 18.17
N PRO A 45 -24.46 15.02 19.21
CA PRO A 45 -24.14 14.79 20.64
C PRO A 45 -24.13 13.33 21.11
N HIS A 46 -24.53 12.36 20.27
CA HIS A 46 -24.62 10.95 20.71
C HIS A 46 -23.25 10.26 20.84
N LEU A 47 -22.20 10.86 20.28
CA LEU A 47 -20.82 10.36 20.41
C LEU A 47 -20.11 10.89 21.65
N GLU A 48 -20.66 11.94 22.27
CA GLU A 48 -20.01 12.69 23.33
C GLU A 48 -20.12 12.03 24.71
N GLN A 49 -21.21 11.30 25.00
CA GLN A 49 -21.45 10.80 26.37
C GLN A 49 -20.56 9.64 26.84
N HIS A 50 -19.88 8.91 25.95
CA HIS A 50 -19.05 7.77 26.35
C HIS A 50 -17.53 7.95 26.12
N HIS A 51 -17.09 9.04 25.49
CA HIS A 51 -15.66 9.23 25.15
C HIS A 51 -15.07 10.60 25.53
N LEU A 52 -15.85 11.56 26.07
CA LEU A 52 -15.37 12.91 26.34
C LEU A 52 -14.36 13.06 27.51
N ASP A 53 -14.25 12.10 28.43
CA ASP A 53 -13.41 12.28 29.63
C ASP A 53 -11.91 12.05 29.41
N GLN A 54 -11.45 11.77 28.19
CA GLN A 54 -10.02 11.49 27.91
C GLN A 54 -9.45 12.25 26.70
N HIS A 55 -10.11 13.31 26.21
CA HIS A 55 -9.50 14.13 25.16
C HIS A 55 -8.26 14.87 25.71
N GLN A 56 -7.08 14.38 25.33
CA GLN A 56 -5.86 15.16 25.45
C GLN A 56 -6.06 16.48 24.70
N PRO A 57 -5.79 17.65 25.33
CA PRO A 57 -6.03 18.96 24.74
C PRO A 57 -5.27 19.20 23.42
N ASP A 58 -4.29 18.35 23.11
CA ASP A 58 -3.44 18.45 21.93
C ASP A 58 -3.88 17.54 20.76
N GLN A 59 -4.99 16.80 20.85
CA GLN A 59 -5.45 15.96 19.73
C GLN A 59 -6.42 16.71 18.79
N PRO A 60 -6.18 16.71 17.47
CA PRO A 60 -7.09 17.34 16.52
C PRO A 60 -8.46 16.66 16.57
N THR A 61 -9.52 17.45 16.44
CA THR A 61 -10.88 16.89 16.39
C THR A 61 -11.04 15.95 15.20
N HIS A 62 -12.04 15.06 15.23
CA HIS A 62 -12.32 14.19 14.08
C HIS A 62 -12.55 14.99 12.78
N VAL A 63 -13.14 16.18 12.89
CA VAL A 63 -13.38 17.13 11.79
C VAL A 63 -12.06 17.59 11.17
N GLU A 64 -11.12 18.04 12.01
CA GLU A 64 -9.80 18.48 11.57
C GLU A 64 -8.95 17.35 11.01
N ALA A 65 -9.00 16.17 11.63
CA ALA A 65 -8.26 14.99 11.18
C ALA A 65 -8.66 14.57 9.75
N VAL A 66 -9.96 14.60 9.41
CA VAL A 66 -10.45 14.32 8.04
C VAL A 66 -9.87 15.32 7.04
N CYS A 67 -9.89 16.60 7.38
CA CYS A 67 -9.39 17.65 6.48
C CYS A 67 -7.87 17.58 6.32
N ARG A 68 -7.14 17.35 7.42
CA ARG A 68 -5.68 17.14 7.42
C ARG A 68 -5.29 16.01 6.48
N ASP A 69 -5.90 14.84 6.67
CA ASP A 69 -5.58 13.64 5.90
C ASP A 69 -5.97 13.80 4.42
N THR A 70 -7.10 14.45 4.15
CA THR A 70 -7.53 14.79 2.79
C THR A 70 -6.47 15.60 2.05
N LEU A 71 -6.00 16.71 2.64
CA LEU A 71 -5.03 17.59 2.00
C LEU A 71 -3.65 16.95 1.87
N LEU A 72 -3.23 16.16 2.86
CA LEU A 72 -1.98 15.41 2.78
C LEU A 72 -2.02 14.33 1.69
N LEU A 73 -3.13 13.61 1.56
CA LEU A 73 -3.32 12.62 0.50
C LEU A 73 -3.41 13.27 -0.88
N ALA A 74 -4.11 14.42 -0.98
CA ALA A 74 -4.14 15.21 -2.20
C ALA A 74 -2.72 15.59 -2.61
N TRP A 75 -1.93 16.18 -1.71
CA TRP A 75 -0.53 16.55 -1.99
C TRP A 75 0.31 15.38 -2.50
N ARG A 76 0.24 14.22 -1.85
CA ARG A 76 0.99 13.01 -2.23
C ARG A 76 0.59 12.44 -3.59
N ASN A 77 -0.61 12.75 -4.06
CA ASN A 77 -1.19 12.20 -5.28
C ASN A 77 -1.48 13.26 -6.33
N LEU A 78 -0.90 14.45 -6.22
CA LEU A 78 -0.98 15.46 -7.27
C LEU A 78 -0.49 14.85 -8.59
N PRO A 79 -1.29 14.86 -9.66
CA PRO A 79 -0.88 14.29 -10.94
C PRO A 79 0.34 15.02 -11.48
N ASP A 80 1.33 14.28 -12.00
CA ASP A 80 2.55 14.87 -12.55
C ASP A 80 2.24 15.74 -13.80
N ASP A 81 1.28 15.34 -14.63
CA ASP A 81 0.93 16.01 -15.90
C ASP A 81 -0.36 16.84 -15.84
N ASN A 82 -0.89 17.14 -14.64
CA ASN A 82 -2.19 17.79 -14.46
C ASN A 82 -3.38 17.05 -15.14
N VAL A 83 -3.22 15.76 -15.44
CA VAL A 83 -4.27 14.94 -16.04
C VAL A 83 -5.11 14.29 -14.94
N TYR A 84 -6.39 14.68 -14.88
CA TYR A 84 -7.39 14.11 -13.98
C TYR A 84 -8.29 13.17 -14.78
N SER A 85 -8.57 11.98 -14.26
CA SER A 85 -9.29 10.91 -14.97
C SER A 85 -10.79 11.22 -15.13
N GLY A 86 -11.14 12.14 -16.04
CA GLY A 86 -12.53 12.48 -16.35
C GLY A 86 -13.24 13.32 -15.28
N GLU A 87 -12.51 13.87 -14.32
CA GLU A 87 -13.01 14.73 -13.24
C GLU A 87 -12.27 16.07 -13.23
N THR A 88 -12.91 17.14 -12.73
CA THR A 88 -12.21 18.42 -12.48
C THR A 88 -11.25 18.29 -11.27
N PRO A 89 -10.22 19.15 -11.13
CA PRO A 89 -9.33 19.11 -9.96
C PRO A 89 -10.08 19.20 -8.62
N SER A 90 -11.11 20.05 -8.52
CA SER A 90 -11.96 20.14 -7.34
C SER A 90 -12.77 18.88 -7.10
N GLN A 91 -13.34 18.25 -8.13
CA GLN A 91 -14.03 16.96 -7.99
C GLN A 91 -13.08 15.87 -7.49
N TRP A 92 -11.84 15.83 -8.01
CA TRP A 92 -10.79 14.94 -7.51
C TRP A 92 -10.50 15.15 -6.02
N LEU A 93 -10.38 16.41 -5.56
CA LEU A 93 -10.19 16.71 -4.14
C LEU A 93 -11.39 16.24 -3.29
N TYR A 94 -12.62 16.50 -3.73
CA TYR A 94 -13.82 16.04 -3.02
C TYR A 94 -13.99 14.52 -3.03
N ARG A 95 -13.47 13.82 -4.04
CA ARG A 95 -13.41 12.35 -4.04
C ARG A 95 -12.49 11.83 -2.93
N ILE A 96 -11.32 12.45 -2.75
CA ILE A 96 -10.40 12.12 -1.65
C ILE A 96 -11.09 12.38 -0.31
N PHE A 97 -11.69 13.57 -0.15
CA PHE A 97 -12.42 13.95 1.05
C PHE A 97 -13.53 12.95 1.39
N GLY A 98 -14.36 12.58 0.41
CA GLY A 98 -15.44 11.61 0.58
C GLY A 98 -14.94 10.25 1.03
N SER A 99 -13.79 9.81 0.52
CA SER A 99 -13.16 8.54 0.93
C SER A 99 -12.68 8.59 2.39
N VAL A 100 -11.95 9.63 2.77
CA VAL A 100 -11.41 9.79 4.14
C VAL A 100 -12.56 9.94 5.15
N LEU A 101 -13.56 10.76 4.82
CA LEU A 101 -14.75 10.97 5.65
C LEU A 101 -15.51 9.65 5.86
N TYR A 102 -15.74 8.89 4.79
CA TYR A 102 -16.40 7.58 4.87
C TYR A 102 -15.65 6.61 5.80
N ASN A 103 -14.33 6.48 5.65
CA ASN A 103 -13.51 5.60 6.49
C ASN A 103 -13.51 6.00 7.97
N ARG A 104 -13.55 7.31 8.26
CA ARG A 104 -13.69 7.85 9.62
C ARG A 104 -15.06 7.51 10.20
N LEU A 105 -16.14 7.75 9.45
CA LEU A 105 -17.50 7.43 9.87
C LEU A 105 -17.69 5.92 10.11
N LEU A 106 -17.15 5.07 9.24
CA LEU A 106 -17.14 3.62 9.46
C LEU A 106 -16.46 3.23 10.78
N ALA A 107 -15.43 3.96 11.19
CA ALA A 107 -14.72 3.69 12.44
C ALA A 107 -15.58 4.08 13.64
N ILE A 108 -16.20 5.25 13.55
CA ILE A 108 -17.06 5.82 14.59
C ILE A 108 -18.30 4.95 14.82
N HIS A 109 -18.92 4.46 13.73
CA HIS A 109 -20.13 3.66 13.80
C HIS A 109 -19.88 2.15 13.94
N GLY A 110 -18.62 1.70 13.91
CA GLY A 110 -18.25 0.30 14.11
C GLY A 110 -18.54 -0.63 12.92
N GLY A 111 -18.97 -0.11 11.77
CA GLY A 111 -19.19 -0.90 10.56
C GLY A 111 -20.14 -0.26 9.54
N GLU A 112 -20.25 -0.89 8.37
CA GLU A 112 -21.06 -0.39 7.25
C GLU A 112 -22.56 -0.40 7.57
N SER A 113 -23.09 -1.50 8.14
CA SER A 113 -24.50 -1.61 8.48
C SER A 113 -24.95 -0.51 9.45
N ALA A 114 -24.19 -0.27 10.52
CA ALA A 114 -24.49 0.79 11.49
C ALA A 114 -24.40 2.19 10.88
N LEU A 115 -23.43 2.43 10.00
CA LEU A 115 -23.31 3.68 9.25
C LEU A 115 -24.50 3.91 8.31
N LEU A 116 -24.94 2.89 7.58
CA LEU A 116 -26.08 2.99 6.67
C LEU A 116 -27.37 3.30 7.44
N THR A 117 -27.64 2.60 8.54
CA THR A 117 -28.80 2.90 9.41
C THR A 117 -28.75 4.34 9.93
N TRP A 118 -27.57 4.82 10.33
CA TRP A 118 -27.40 6.21 10.75
C TRP A 118 -27.66 7.20 9.60
N LEU A 119 -27.16 6.93 8.39
CA LEU A 119 -27.40 7.78 7.22
C LEU A 119 -28.88 7.80 6.82
N GLU A 120 -29.56 6.66 6.85
CA GLU A 120 -31.00 6.54 6.56
C GLU A 120 -31.83 7.35 7.55
N SER A 121 -31.47 7.34 8.83
CA SER A 121 -32.16 8.18 9.83
C SER A 121 -32.07 9.69 9.54
N ARG A 122 -31.11 10.11 8.71
CA ARG A 122 -30.88 11.50 8.33
C ARG A 122 -31.37 11.86 6.93
N GLN A 123 -31.60 10.88 6.06
CA GLN A 123 -32.01 11.07 4.68
C GLN A 123 -33.42 10.53 4.47
N ALA A 124 -34.31 11.33 3.89
CA ALA A 124 -35.70 10.93 3.66
C ALA A 124 -35.88 9.87 2.54
N ALA A 125 -34.79 9.35 1.94
CA ALA A 125 -34.82 8.47 0.77
C ALA A 125 -33.76 7.36 0.86
N PRO A 126 -33.95 6.24 0.12
CA PRO A 126 -32.97 5.17 0.05
C PRO A 126 -31.59 5.67 -0.40
N ILE A 127 -30.55 5.15 0.24
CA ILE A 127 -29.17 5.52 -0.04
C ILE A 127 -28.72 4.84 -1.34
N ALA A 128 -28.61 5.63 -2.41
CA ALA A 128 -27.95 5.16 -3.62
C ALA A 128 -26.48 4.81 -3.33
N MET A 129 -25.97 3.75 -3.95
CA MET A 129 -24.57 3.32 -3.82
C MET A 129 -23.76 3.72 -5.06
N MET A 130 -22.47 3.96 -4.88
CA MET A 130 -21.49 4.22 -5.94
C MET A 130 -20.34 3.23 -5.84
N ALA A 131 -19.74 2.88 -6.98
CA ALA A 131 -18.55 2.04 -7.00
C ALA A 131 -17.35 2.75 -6.33
N SER A 132 -16.50 1.96 -5.68
CA SER A 132 -15.23 2.43 -5.15
C SER A 132 -14.20 1.30 -5.13
N PRO A 133 -12.91 1.60 -4.94
CA PRO A 133 -11.87 0.56 -4.88
C PRO A 133 -12.07 -0.49 -3.76
N THR A 134 -12.79 -0.12 -2.70
CA THR A 134 -13.03 -0.96 -1.51
C THR A 134 -14.48 -1.48 -1.47
N GLY A 135 -15.18 -1.53 -2.60
CA GLY A 135 -16.59 -1.93 -2.69
C GLY A 135 -17.57 -0.77 -2.81
N PRO A 136 -18.88 -1.03 -2.86
CA PRO A 136 -19.90 0.02 -2.94
C PRO A 136 -19.83 0.98 -1.74
N ARG A 137 -20.11 2.28 -1.96
CA ARG A 137 -20.22 3.30 -0.90
C ARG A 137 -21.47 4.16 -1.09
N PRO A 138 -22.02 4.79 -0.05
CA PRO A 138 -23.10 5.75 -0.20
C PRO A 138 -22.76 6.91 -1.15
N ALA A 139 -23.62 7.16 -2.14
CA ALA A 139 -23.44 8.20 -3.16
C ALA A 139 -23.51 9.63 -2.59
N CYS A 140 -23.97 9.80 -1.34
CA CYS A 140 -23.84 11.06 -0.60
C CYS A 140 -22.38 11.48 -0.36
N PHE A 141 -21.44 10.52 -0.44
CA PHE A 141 -19.99 10.79 -0.41
C PHE A 141 -19.36 10.92 -1.80
N SER A 142 -20.16 11.01 -2.87
CA SER A 142 -19.64 11.30 -4.20
C SER A 142 -19.09 12.72 -4.29
N ALA A 143 -18.04 12.90 -5.10
CA ALA A 143 -17.41 14.21 -5.31
C ALA A 143 -18.42 15.30 -5.68
N THR A 144 -19.34 15.00 -6.61
CA THR A 144 -20.37 15.93 -7.07
C THR A 144 -21.34 16.33 -5.95
N ARG A 145 -21.78 15.38 -5.11
CA ARG A 145 -22.69 15.68 -4.00
C ARG A 145 -22.01 16.47 -2.90
N LEU A 146 -20.77 16.12 -2.55
CA LEU A 146 -19.98 16.85 -1.57
C LEU A 146 -19.67 18.27 -2.03
N ALA A 147 -19.33 18.47 -3.31
CA ALA A 147 -19.11 19.79 -3.90
C ALA A 147 -20.38 20.65 -3.97
N GLN A 148 -21.56 20.03 -4.04
CA GLN A 148 -22.85 20.73 -3.93
C GLN A 148 -23.11 21.11 -2.47
N LEU A 149 -22.94 20.17 -1.54
CA LEU A 149 -23.20 20.36 -0.12
C LEU A 149 -22.26 21.40 0.52
N ALA A 150 -20.99 21.42 0.10
CA ALA A 150 -20.01 22.43 0.53
C ALA A 150 -20.47 23.87 0.23
N GLY A 151 -21.26 24.09 -0.84
CA GLY A 151 -21.82 25.41 -1.16
C GLY A 151 -22.97 25.86 -0.25
N HIS A 152 -23.55 24.93 0.51
CA HIS A 152 -24.67 25.17 1.43
C HIS A 152 -24.28 25.04 2.91
N THR A 153 -23.06 24.58 3.19
CA THR A 153 -22.59 24.36 4.55
C THR A 153 -21.85 25.60 5.04
N THR A 154 -22.02 25.95 6.31
CA THR A 154 -21.31 27.09 6.92
C THR A 154 -19.83 26.74 7.01
N ALA A 155 -18.97 27.56 6.39
CA ALA A 155 -17.54 27.39 6.48
C ALA A 155 -17.06 27.62 7.93
N MET A 156 -16.16 26.77 8.39
CA MET A 156 -15.58 26.86 9.74
C MET A 156 -14.13 27.30 9.65
N PRO A 157 -13.67 28.26 10.47
CA PRO A 157 -12.27 28.64 10.46
C PRO A 157 -11.40 27.46 10.97
N PRO A 158 -10.29 27.12 10.29
CA PRO A 158 -9.31 26.16 10.82
C PRO A 158 -8.66 26.63 12.11
N SER A 159 -8.39 25.70 13.02
CA SER A 159 -7.54 26.01 14.18
C SER A 159 -6.10 26.31 13.76
N GLN A 160 -5.40 27.06 14.61
CA GLN A 160 -3.97 27.32 14.43
C GLN A 160 -3.15 26.02 14.46
N GLN A 161 -3.55 25.06 15.30
CA GLN A 161 -2.87 23.77 15.42
C GLN A 161 -2.95 22.97 14.11
N LEU A 162 -4.13 22.88 13.50
CA LEU A 162 -4.31 22.18 12.23
C LEU A 162 -3.45 22.79 11.12
N GLN A 163 -3.39 24.13 11.03
CA GLN A 163 -2.56 24.82 10.05
C GLN A 163 -1.07 24.48 10.24
N GLN A 164 -0.56 24.61 11.47
CA GLN A 164 0.83 24.31 11.80
C GLN A 164 1.18 22.83 11.53
N GLU A 165 0.25 21.92 11.85
CA GLU A 165 0.44 20.49 11.59
C GLU A 165 0.52 20.21 10.09
N LEU A 166 -0.38 20.78 9.28
CA LEU A 166 -0.37 20.64 7.83
C LEU A 166 0.90 21.21 7.21
N GLU A 167 1.32 22.41 7.58
CA GLU A 167 2.56 23.02 7.10
C GLU A 167 3.76 22.14 7.40
N ARG A 168 3.86 21.64 8.64
CA ARG A 168 4.94 20.72 9.05
C ARG A 168 4.93 19.42 8.23
N LEU A 169 3.76 18.84 7.98
CA LEU A 169 3.62 17.60 7.21
C LEU A 169 3.98 17.81 5.73
N ILE A 170 3.52 18.90 5.11
CA ILE A 170 3.81 19.21 3.71
C ILE A 170 5.28 19.58 3.53
N GLN A 171 5.86 20.35 4.45
CA GLN A 171 7.30 20.61 4.43
C GLN A 171 8.09 19.32 4.51
N ALA A 172 7.69 18.35 5.35
CA ALA A 172 8.33 17.05 5.38
C ALA A 172 8.21 16.26 4.06
N GLU A 173 7.09 16.37 3.33
CA GLU A 173 6.94 15.77 2.00
C GLU A 173 7.84 16.45 0.95
N ILE A 174 8.01 17.77 1.04
CA ILE A 174 8.92 18.53 0.18
C ILE A 174 10.38 18.11 0.48
N ASP A 175 10.77 18.11 1.74
CA ASP A 175 12.10 17.73 2.21
C ASP A 175 12.43 16.26 1.86
N GLN A 176 11.42 15.39 1.82
CA GLN A 176 11.62 14.00 1.41
C GLN A 176 12.27 13.92 0.02
N ARG A 177 12.00 14.87 -0.90
CA ARG A 177 12.58 14.89 -2.26
C ARG A 177 14.08 15.17 -2.28
N SER A 178 14.64 15.76 -1.23
CA SER A 178 16.09 15.96 -1.06
C SER A 178 16.70 14.96 -0.06
N ALA A 179 15.86 14.22 0.67
CA ALA A 179 16.28 13.26 1.68
C ALA A 179 17.16 12.13 1.11
N PRO A 180 18.07 11.58 1.94
CA PRO A 180 18.99 10.55 1.51
C PRO A 180 18.25 9.27 1.08
N LEU A 181 18.86 8.56 0.13
CA LEU A 181 18.30 7.31 -0.39
C LEU A 181 18.75 6.14 0.49
N THR A 182 17.80 5.28 0.81
CA THR A 182 18.01 3.94 1.38
C THR A 182 18.82 3.05 0.42
N PRO A 183 19.30 1.87 0.87
CA PRO A 183 20.00 0.91 0.01
C PRO A 183 19.18 0.48 -1.21
N THR A 184 17.86 0.53 -1.10
CA THR A 184 16.91 0.10 -2.13
C THR A 184 16.58 1.20 -3.12
N GLY A 185 17.05 2.42 -2.89
CA GLY A 185 16.78 3.59 -3.73
C GLY A 185 15.54 4.38 -3.32
N GLU A 186 14.83 3.98 -2.27
CA GLU A 186 13.70 4.75 -1.71
C GLU A 186 14.24 5.91 -0.86
N ARG A 187 13.55 7.05 -0.86
CA ARG A 187 13.90 8.21 -0.03
C ARG A 187 13.43 8.00 1.40
N VAL A 188 14.28 8.29 2.38
CA VAL A 188 13.89 8.22 3.80
C VAL A 188 12.81 9.25 4.10
N HIS A 189 11.90 8.91 5.02
CA HIS A 189 10.87 9.85 5.47
C HIS A 189 11.45 10.80 6.52
N PRO A 190 11.48 12.13 6.31
CA PRO A 190 12.21 13.06 7.18
C PRO A 190 11.80 12.98 8.67
N LEU A 191 10.50 12.86 8.96
CA LEU A 191 10.01 12.78 10.35
C LEU A 191 10.48 11.52 11.12
N LEU A 192 10.88 10.46 10.42
CA LEU A 192 11.30 9.20 11.02
C LEU A 192 12.80 8.96 10.88
N TYR A 193 13.46 9.76 10.04
CA TYR A 193 14.86 9.64 9.75
C TYR A 193 15.70 10.14 10.91
N ASP A 194 16.71 9.36 11.28
CA ASP A 194 17.67 9.75 12.29
C ASP A 194 19.10 9.88 11.71
N PRO A 195 19.75 11.06 11.88
CA PRO A 195 21.11 11.29 11.40
C PRO A 195 22.15 10.29 11.90
N GLU A 196 21.98 9.73 13.11
CA GLU A 196 22.91 8.73 13.67
C GLU A 196 22.98 7.46 12.80
N LEU A 197 21.90 7.15 12.09
CA LEU A 197 21.82 5.97 11.23
C LEU A 197 22.43 6.18 9.84
N ARG A 198 22.77 7.43 9.46
CA ARG A 198 23.27 7.79 8.13
C ARG A 198 24.46 6.95 7.71
N GLY A 199 25.47 6.83 8.56
CA GLY A 199 26.70 6.10 8.25
C GLY A 199 26.47 4.61 8.01
N ARG A 200 25.56 3.97 8.77
CA ARG A 200 25.18 2.57 8.57
C ARG A 200 24.37 2.37 7.30
N MET A 201 23.45 3.30 7.02
CA MET A 201 22.64 3.28 5.81
C MET A 201 23.50 3.43 4.54
N LEU A 202 24.45 4.37 4.54
CA LEU A 202 25.37 4.58 3.41
C LEU A 202 26.24 3.34 3.15
N ARG A 203 26.78 2.71 4.20
CA ARG A 203 27.51 1.44 4.07
C ARG A 203 26.65 0.34 3.48
N SER A 204 25.41 0.18 3.96
CA SER A 204 24.47 -0.79 3.41
C SER A 204 24.13 -0.51 1.94
N ARG A 205 24.03 0.76 1.55
CA ARG A 205 23.79 1.17 0.17
C ARG A 205 24.99 0.88 -0.74
N ALA A 206 26.20 1.18 -0.29
CA ALA A 206 27.42 0.87 -1.04
C ALA A 206 27.54 -0.65 -1.28
N ALA A 207 27.35 -1.46 -0.24
CA ALA A 207 27.35 -2.91 -0.35
C ALA A 207 26.26 -3.43 -1.31
N PHE A 208 25.06 -2.86 -1.26
CA PHE A 208 23.99 -3.21 -2.19
C PHE A 208 24.32 -2.84 -3.64
N ARG A 209 24.84 -1.64 -3.91
CA ARG A 209 25.22 -1.19 -5.25
C ARG A 209 26.35 -2.02 -5.83
N PHE A 210 27.37 -2.34 -5.03
CA PHE A 210 28.45 -3.23 -5.46
C PHE A 210 27.91 -4.61 -5.86
N LYS A 211 27.07 -5.20 -5.01
CA LYS A 211 26.46 -6.50 -5.28
C LYS A 211 25.57 -6.49 -6.52
N GLU A 212 24.70 -5.50 -6.70
CA GLU A 212 23.86 -5.40 -7.89
C GLU A 212 24.64 -5.03 -9.15
N GLY A 213 25.72 -4.24 -9.03
CA GLY A 213 26.66 -3.97 -10.11
C GLY A 213 27.34 -5.24 -10.62
N PHE A 214 27.94 -6.02 -9.72
CA PHE A 214 28.54 -7.31 -10.06
C PHE A 214 27.53 -8.25 -10.75
N LYS A 215 26.32 -8.36 -10.18
CA LYS A 215 25.26 -9.15 -10.80
C LYS A 215 24.86 -8.63 -12.18
N ARG A 216 24.80 -7.31 -12.40
CA ARG A 216 24.40 -6.74 -13.69
C ARG A 216 25.47 -6.95 -14.76
N CYS A 217 26.74 -6.84 -14.41
CA CYS A 217 27.84 -6.93 -15.38
C CYS A 217 28.23 -8.37 -15.72
N LEU A 218 28.23 -9.28 -14.73
CA LEU A 218 28.73 -10.65 -14.93
C LEU A 218 27.64 -11.71 -14.75
N GLY A 219 26.82 -11.56 -13.71
CA GLY A 219 25.77 -12.54 -13.40
C GLY A 219 24.70 -12.62 -14.49
N ARG A 220 24.10 -11.48 -14.87
CA ARG A 220 22.97 -11.44 -15.81
C ARG A 220 23.33 -11.92 -17.21
N PRO A 221 24.43 -11.48 -17.85
CA PRO A 221 24.77 -11.98 -19.18
C PRO A 221 24.99 -13.50 -19.20
N LEU A 222 25.62 -14.06 -18.16
CA LEU A 222 25.79 -15.50 -18.03
C LEU A 222 24.45 -16.20 -17.80
N GLU A 223 23.61 -15.66 -16.93
CA GLU A 223 22.26 -16.17 -16.67
C GLU A 223 21.43 -16.22 -17.96
N ASP A 224 21.44 -15.14 -18.73
CA ASP A 224 20.69 -15.00 -19.98
C ASP A 224 21.26 -15.91 -21.09
N TRP A 225 22.58 -16.08 -21.16
CA TRP A 225 23.21 -17.02 -22.08
C TRP A 225 22.84 -18.48 -21.76
N LEU A 226 22.88 -18.87 -20.49
CA LEU A 226 22.45 -20.21 -20.06
C LEU A 226 20.97 -20.44 -20.35
N PHE A 227 20.14 -19.43 -20.10
CA PHE A 227 18.72 -19.48 -20.38
C PHE A 227 18.44 -19.60 -21.89
N GLN A 228 19.14 -18.83 -22.73
CA GLN A 228 19.02 -18.93 -24.19
C GLN A 228 19.41 -20.32 -24.71
N ARG A 229 20.50 -20.90 -24.18
CA ARG A 229 20.87 -22.29 -24.50
C ARG A 229 19.80 -23.30 -24.11
N TRP A 230 19.12 -23.07 -22.98
CA TRP A 230 17.99 -23.90 -22.55
C TRP A 230 16.79 -23.74 -23.50
N LEU A 231 16.45 -22.49 -23.90
CA LEU A 231 15.38 -22.22 -24.87
C LEU A 231 15.61 -22.95 -26.20
N ASP A 232 16.85 -22.94 -26.69
CA ASP A 232 17.27 -23.59 -27.94
C ASP A 232 17.49 -25.11 -27.80
N ASN A 233 17.11 -25.70 -26.66
CA ASN A 233 17.27 -27.11 -26.32
C ASN A 233 18.68 -27.68 -26.57
N LYS A 234 19.72 -26.90 -26.29
CA LYS A 234 21.12 -27.32 -26.47
C LYS A 234 21.53 -28.38 -25.43
N PRO A 235 22.60 -29.15 -25.67
CA PRO A 235 23.11 -30.11 -24.69
C PRO A 235 23.31 -29.48 -23.31
N GLY A 236 22.81 -30.17 -22.28
CA GLY A 236 22.77 -29.68 -20.89
C GLY A 236 21.47 -28.99 -20.47
N SER A 237 20.53 -28.74 -21.40
CA SER A 237 19.22 -28.12 -21.10
C SER A 237 18.47 -28.85 -19.98
N ALA A 238 18.37 -30.19 -20.05
CA ALA A 238 17.72 -31.00 -19.03
C ALA A 238 18.38 -30.90 -17.64
N ALA A 239 19.70 -30.67 -17.57
CA ALA A 239 20.38 -30.45 -16.30
C ALA A 239 20.08 -29.06 -15.73
N LEU A 240 20.05 -28.02 -16.57
CA LEU A 240 19.66 -26.66 -16.18
C LEU A 240 18.22 -26.60 -15.69
N GLU A 241 17.31 -27.29 -16.36
CA GLU A 241 15.90 -27.38 -15.96
C GLU A 241 15.74 -28.06 -14.61
N ARG A 242 16.41 -29.20 -14.40
CA ARG A 242 16.40 -29.90 -13.10
C ARG A 242 16.95 -29.05 -11.95
N GLN A 243 17.87 -28.14 -12.24
CA GLN A 243 18.40 -27.18 -11.26
C GLN A 243 17.46 -26.02 -10.96
N GLY A 244 16.45 -25.78 -11.79
CA GLY A 244 15.31 -24.94 -11.47
C GLY A 244 15.13 -23.66 -12.27
N LEU A 245 15.80 -23.49 -13.42
CA LEU A 245 15.75 -22.29 -14.29
C LEU A 245 16.00 -20.94 -13.59
N LEU A 246 16.66 -20.02 -14.28
CA LEU A 246 17.02 -18.74 -13.68
C LEU A 246 15.81 -17.79 -13.69
N ARG A 247 15.34 -17.40 -12.51
CA ARG A 247 14.10 -16.61 -12.36
C ARG A 247 14.12 -15.33 -13.17
N ARG A 248 15.23 -14.60 -13.14
CA ARG A 248 15.32 -13.27 -13.77
C ARG A 248 15.17 -13.36 -15.29
N SER A 249 15.82 -14.33 -15.92
CA SER A 249 15.74 -14.54 -17.37
C SER A 249 14.34 -15.03 -17.78
N VAL A 250 13.71 -15.92 -16.99
CA VAL A 250 12.30 -16.31 -17.20
C VAL A 250 11.36 -15.12 -17.04
N GLU A 251 11.51 -14.33 -15.98
CA GLU A 251 10.70 -13.13 -15.72
C GLU A 251 10.84 -12.08 -16.83
N ALA A 252 12.05 -11.91 -17.37
CA ALA A 252 12.31 -11.00 -18.48
C ALA A 252 11.69 -11.50 -19.78
N HIS A 253 11.75 -12.81 -20.04
CA HIS A 253 11.22 -13.43 -21.26
C HIS A 253 9.68 -13.45 -21.27
N LEU A 254 9.04 -13.83 -20.16
CA LEU A 254 7.59 -13.92 -20.06
C LEU A 254 6.92 -12.57 -19.75
N GLY A 255 7.66 -11.59 -19.24
CA GLY A 255 7.18 -10.22 -19.10
C GLY A 255 5.91 -10.11 -18.23
N ASN A 256 4.83 -9.59 -18.82
CA ASN A 256 3.51 -9.41 -18.21
C ASN A 256 2.67 -10.70 -18.19
N LYS A 257 3.05 -11.77 -18.90
CA LYS A 257 2.34 -13.06 -18.84
C LYS A 257 2.46 -13.76 -17.48
N LEU A 258 3.35 -13.27 -16.62
CA LEU A 258 3.46 -13.68 -15.22
C LEU A 258 2.61 -12.82 -14.28
N ASP A 259 1.99 -11.76 -14.79
CA ASP A 259 1.20 -10.82 -14.01
C ASP A 259 -0.30 -11.13 -14.23
N PHE A 260 -1.09 -11.22 -13.16
CA PHE A 260 -2.56 -11.34 -13.24
C PHE A 260 -3.24 -10.63 -12.06
N GLN A 261 -4.52 -10.31 -12.25
CA GLN A 261 -5.35 -9.69 -11.22
C GLN A 261 -6.12 -10.77 -10.45
N LEU A 262 -6.39 -10.52 -9.17
CA LEU A 262 -7.31 -11.34 -8.39
C LEU A 262 -7.82 -10.59 -7.16
N ASP A 263 -8.89 -11.13 -6.56
CA ASP A 263 -9.34 -10.71 -5.23
C ASP A 263 -8.33 -11.12 -4.14
N PRO A 264 -7.68 -10.16 -3.45
CA PRO A 264 -6.67 -10.45 -2.43
C PRO A 264 -7.17 -11.35 -1.29
N HIS A 265 -8.48 -11.45 -1.03
CA HIS A 265 -9.03 -12.33 0.00
C HIS A 265 -8.94 -13.82 -0.34
N THR A 266 -8.85 -14.16 -1.62
CA THR A 266 -8.64 -15.55 -2.08
C THR A 266 -7.24 -16.06 -1.70
N LEU A 267 -6.26 -15.16 -1.49
CA LEU A 267 -4.92 -15.51 -1.01
C LEU A 267 -4.93 -15.73 0.49
N GLN A 268 -5.13 -16.99 0.90
CA GLN A 268 -5.12 -17.36 2.32
C GLN A 268 -3.78 -17.95 2.78
N ARG A 269 -3.01 -18.56 1.86
CA ARG A 269 -1.79 -19.31 2.18
C ARG A 269 -0.54 -18.48 1.94
N GLY A 270 0.34 -18.44 2.93
CA GLY A 270 1.64 -17.75 2.87
C GLY A 270 2.82 -18.72 2.85
N LEU A 271 3.93 -18.30 2.26
CA LEU A 271 5.17 -19.08 2.23
C LEU A 271 6.03 -18.79 3.47
N SER A 272 6.25 -19.80 4.31
CA SER A 272 7.18 -19.70 5.44
C SER A 272 8.59 -20.12 5.01
N TYR A 273 9.41 -19.18 4.54
CA TYR A 273 10.78 -19.51 4.09
C TYR A 273 11.63 -20.34 5.09
N PRO A 274 11.59 -20.09 6.42
CA PRO A 274 12.31 -20.93 7.36
C PRO A 274 11.80 -22.38 7.43
N ALA A 275 10.48 -22.59 7.32
CA ALA A 275 9.89 -23.93 7.35
C ALA A 275 10.01 -24.64 5.99
N SER A 276 9.73 -23.93 4.90
CA SER A 276 9.80 -24.42 3.52
C SER A 276 11.24 -24.70 3.06
N PHE A 277 12.21 -23.92 3.57
CA PHE A 277 13.63 -24.07 3.23
C PHE A 277 14.49 -23.93 4.50
N PRO A 278 14.60 -24.99 5.32
CA PRO A 278 15.35 -24.97 6.58
C PRO A 278 16.82 -24.59 6.36
N ASP A 279 17.45 -25.17 5.33
CA ASP A 279 18.81 -24.81 4.93
C ASP A 279 18.88 -23.38 4.36
N ARG A 280 19.71 -22.55 4.99
CA ARG A 280 19.95 -21.16 4.61
C ARG A 280 20.67 -21.04 3.26
N ALA A 281 21.54 -21.99 2.90
CA ALA A 281 22.23 -21.98 1.61
C ALA A 281 21.24 -22.27 0.48
N LEU A 282 20.44 -23.34 0.62
CA LEU A 282 19.32 -23.63 -0.28
C LEU A 282 18.36 -22.44 -0.40
N ARG A 283 17.94 -21.85 0.72
CA ARG A 283 17.05 -20.68 0.75
C ARG A 283 17.55 -19.51 -0.10
N ARG A 284 18.85 -19.24 -0.05
CA ARG A 284 19.49 -18.20 -0.86
C ARG A 284 19.48 -18.58 -2.34
N ARG A 285 19.74 -19.84 -2.66
CA ARG A 285 19.75 -20.36 -4.03
C ARG A 285 18.36 -20.32 -4.67
N VAL A 286 17.34 -20.91 -4.03
CA VAL A 286 15.97 -20.98 -4.55
C VAL A 286 15.36 -19.60 -4.80
N SER A 287 15.77 -18.58 -4.03
CA SER A 287 15.31 -17.21 -4.26
C SER A 287 15.69 -16.61 -5.63
N ASN A 288 16.61 -17.23 -6.38
CA ASN A 288 17.01 -16.86 -7.74
C ASN A 288 16.51 -17.85 -8.81
N LEU A 289 15.80 -18.91 -8.42
CA LEU A 289 15.29 -19.95 -9.31
C LEU A 289 13.79 -19.77 -9.56
N PHE A 290 13.32 -20.20 -10.74
CA PHE A 290 11.90 -20.16 -11.11
C PHE A 290 11.17 -21.47 -10.77
N LEU A 291 11.81 -22.62 -10.91
CA LEU A 291 11.28 -23.92 -10.54
C LEU A 291 11.87 -24.34 -9.20
N TRP A 292 11.00 -24.62 -8.24
CA TRP A 292 11.41 -25.02 -6.90
C TRP A 292 11.15 -26.52 -6.67
N PRO A 293 12.19 -27.30 -6.32
CA PRO A 293 12.06 -28.71 -5.98
C PRO A 293 11.62 -28.90 -4.52
N GLY A 294 11.15 -30.12 -4.21
CA GLY A 294 10.84 -30.56 -2.85
C GLY A 294 9.54 -30.02 -2.30
N ASP A 295 9.25 -30.32 -1.02
CA ASP A 295 7.94 -30.11 -0.41
C ASP A 295 7.75 -28.73 0.24
N TRP A 296 8.25 -27.68 -0.41
CA TRP A 296 8.25 -26.31 0.13
C TRP A 296 6.84 -25.74 0.32
N ASP A 297 5.86 -26.27 -0.39
CA ASP A 297 4.44 -25.89 -0.42
C ASP A 297 3.60 -26.57 0.67
N VAL A 298 4.15 -27.54 1.41
CA VAL A 298 3.46 -28.19 2.53
C VAL A 298 3.30 -27.23 3.73
N PRO A 299 4.37 -26.57 4.23
CA PRO A 299 4.23 -25.63 5.35
C PRO A 299 3.71 -24.26 4.88
N THR A 300 2.38 -24.14 4.75
CA THR A 300 1.70 -22.91 4.31
C THR A 300 0.87 -22.27 5.42
N PRO A 301 1.47 -21.43 6.29
CA PRO A 301 0.71 -20.72 7.31
C PRO A 301 -0.39 -19.85 6.70
N CYS A 302 -1.49 -19.71 7.44
CA CYS A 302 -2.55 -18.76 7.12
C CYS A 302 -2.02 -17.32 7.19
N LEU A 303 -2.19 -16.55 6.12
CA LEU A 303 -1.70 -15.16 6.00
C LEU A 303 -2.33 -14.23 7.04
N PHE A 304 -3.63 -14.41 7.30
CA PHE A 304 -4.38 -13.62 8.29
C PHE A 304 -3.82 -13.77 9.71
N LYS A 305 -3.16 -14.89 10.01
CA LYS A 305 -2.54 -15.14 11.32
C LYS A 305 -1.10 -14.64 11.44
N THR A 306 -0.55 -14.04 10.38
CA THR A 306 0.83 -13.55 10.42
C THR A 306 0.92 -12.23 11.19
N GLN A 307 2.07 -12.01 11.86
CA GLN A 307 2.34 -10.76 12.59
C GLN A 307 2.17 -9.51 11.71
N ARG A 308 2.44 -9.62 10.40
CA ARG A 308 2.30 -8.52 9.44
C ARG A 308 0.84 -8.17 9.17
N HIS A 309 -0.03 -9.18 9.11
CA HIS A 309 -1.45 -8.96 8.92
C HIS A 309 -2.06 -8.36 10.18
N GLN A 310 -1.76 -8.96 11.34
CA GLN A 310 -2.14 -8.44 12.65
C GLN A 310 -1.68 -6.99 12.88
N PHE A 311 -0.47 -6.64 12.42
CA PHE A 311 0.04 -5.27 12.51
C PHE A 311 -0.82 -4.26 11.73
N ILE A 312 -1.23 -4.62 10.52
CA ILE A 312 -2.07 -3.76 9.67
C ILE A 312 -3.50 -3.68 10.22
N ASP A 313 -4.08 -4.81 10.62
CA ASP A 313 -5.42 -4.86 11.21
C ASP A 313 -5.51 -4.01 12.48
N ASP A 314 -4.49 -4.09 13.35
CA ASP A 314 -4.43 -3.30 14.58
C ASP A 314 -4.39 -1.79 14.29
N ILE A 315 -3.60 -1.37 13.30
CA ILE A 315 -3.57 0.04 12.86
C ILE A 315 -4.91 0.49 12.31
N TRP A 316 -5.55 -0.35 11.48
CA TRP A 316 -6.82 0.01 10.87
C TRP A 316 -7.96 0.04 11.88
N ARG A 317 -7.98 -0.90 12.82
CA ARG A 317 -8.96 -0.94 13.91
C ARG A 317 -8.85 0.30 14.80
N HIS A 318 -7.64 0.72 15.15
CA HIS A 318 -7.37 1.88 16.00
C HIS A 318 -7.13 3.18 15.19
N ARG A 319 -7.62 3.27 13.95
CA ARG A 319 -7.36 4.43 13.07
C ARG A 319 -7.89 5.77 13.58
N LEU A 320 -8.81 5.74 14.55
CA LEU A 320 -9.29 6.95 15.23
C LEU A 320 -8.25 7.54 16.18
N ASP A 321 -7.59 6.66 16.95
CA ASP A 321 -6.51 6.99 17.88
C ASP A 321 -5.50 5.82 17.95
N LEU A 322 -4.35 6.00 17.30
CA LEU A 322 -3.31 4.98 17.22
C LEU A 322 -2.59 4.75 18.56
N SER A 323 -2.71 5.67 19.52
CA SER A 323 -2.11 5.50 20.86
C SER A 323 -2.77 4.36 21.64
N THR A 324 -4.00 3.99 21.28
CA THR A 324 -4.72 2.86 21.87
C THR A 324 -4.38 1.50 21.26
N SER A 325 -3.53 1.46 20.23
CA SER A 325 -3.20 0.23 19.51
C SER A 325 -2.22 -0.68 20.26
N ASP A 326 -2.34 -1.99 20.05
CA ASP A 326 -1.42 -2.99 20.62
C ASP A 326 0.02 -2.75 20.12
N ASN A 327 0.17 -2.32 18.88
CA ASN A 327 1.46 -1.97 18.29
C ASN A 327 2.11 -0.77 18.95
N TYR A 328 1.34 0.27 19.26
CA TYR A 328 1.85 1.41 20.01
C TYR A 328 2.33 0.98 21.39
N ALA A 329 1.50 0.23 22.14
CA ALA A 329 1.87 -0.28 23.45
C ALA A 329 3.17 -1.11 23.41
N ARG A 330 3.31 -2.02 22.44
CA ARG A 330 4.51 -2.84 22.25
C ARG A 330 5.77 -2.03 21.89
N LEU A 331 5.63 -0.98 21.08
CA LEU A 331 6.76 -0.12 20.72
C LEU A 331 7.16 0.80 21.88
N MET A 332 6.20 1.30 22.64
CA MET A 332 6.43 2.05 23.86
C MET A 332 7.14 1.22 24.93
N GLU A 333 6.79 -0.06 25.08
CA GLU A 333 7.46 -0.96 26.01
C GLU A 333 8.94 -1.14 25.65
N LYS A 334 9.25 -1.34 24.36
CA LYS A 334 10.63 -1.39 23.88
C LYS A 334 11.40 -0.10 24.13
N LEU A 335 10.73 1.05 23.97
CA LEU A 335 11.31 2.35 24.27
C LEU A 335 11.66 2.48 25.76
N LYS A 336 10.73 2.13 26.65
CA LYS A 336 10.92 2.14 28.12
C LYS A 336 12.07 1.23 28.55
N GLN A 337 12.24 0.09 27.88
CA GLN A 337 13.35 -0.84 28.12
C GLN A 337 14.71 -0.35 27.57
N GLY A 338 14.79 0.87 27.01
CA GLY A 338 16.02 1.40 26.40
C GLY A 338 16.40 0.71 25.09
N GLN A 339 15.48 -0.03 24.47
CA GLN A 339 15.67 -0.77 23.23
C GLN A 339 14.75 -0.27 22.11
N PRO A 340 14.81 1.03 21.74
CA PRO A 340 13.95 1.59 20.71
C PRO A 340 14.13 0.84 19.39
N LEU A 341 13.07 0.74 18.59
CA LEU A 341 13.15 0.07 17.29
C LEU A 341 14.12 0.82 16.37
N ARG A 342 15.09 0.08 15.79
CA ARG A 342 16.09 0.61 14.85
C ARG A 342 16.04 -0.14 13.53
N LEU A 343 15.70 0.54 12.44
CA LEU A 343 15.70 -0.03 11.09
C LEU A 343 16.77 0.66 10.25
N HIS A 344 18.02 0.24 10.42
CA HIS A 344 19.20 0.86 9.79
C HIS A 344 19.14 0.98 8.26
N HIS A 345 18.48 0.04 7.59
CA HIS A 345 18.34 0.04 6.13
C HIS A 345 17.27 1.03 5.64
N GLN A 346 16.40 1.51 6.53
CA GLN A 346 15.38 2.53 6.25
C GLN A 346 15.71 3.88 6.90
N GLY A 347 16.78 3.94 7.72
CA GLY A 347 17.13 5.13 8.47
C GLY A 347 16.15 5.47 9.60
N ILE A 348 15.26 4.54 9.98
CA ILE A 348 14.20 4.78 10.96
C ILE A 348 14.69 4.46 12.38
N LEU A 349 14.50 5.40 13.31
CA LEU A 349 14.71 5.23 14.75
C LEU A 349 13.46 5.68 15.50
N LEU A 350 12.87 4.78 16.30
CA LEU A 350 11.66 5.07 17.09
C LEU A 350 12.03 5.27 18.56
N ASN A 351 12.71 6.38 18.86
CA ASN A 351 13.24 6.71 20.18
C ASN A 351 12.40 7.74 20.96
N THR A 352 11.25 8.15 20.44
CA THR A 352 10.28 8.99 21.16
C THR A 352 8.85 8.52 20.86
N PRO A 353 7.87 8.82 21.73
CA PRO A 353 6.46 8.51 21.49
C PRO A 353 5.94 9.09 20.17
N GLU A 354 6.35 10.31 19.82
CA GLU A 354 5.92 11.02 18.61
C GLU A 354 6.44 10.32 17.35
N ARG A 355 7.69 9.82 17.39
CA ARG A 355 8.25 9.02 16.28
C ARG A 355 7.54 7.67 16.14
N ILE A 356 7.13 7.04 17.24
CA ILE A 356 6.31 5.82 17.20
C ILE A 356 4.96 6.11 16.54
N LEU A 357 4.25 7.15 16.98
CA LEU A 357 2.97 7.55 16.37
C LEU A 357 3.14 7.95 14.91
N GLY A 358 4.20 8.70 14.57
CA GLY A 358 4.52 9.05 13.19
C GLY A 358 4.72 7.82 12.31
N TYR A 359 5.38 6.78 12.83
CA TYR A 359 5.57 5.51 12.13
C TYR A 359 4.24 4.79 11.87
N LEU A 360 3.38 4.68 12.88
CA LEU A 360 2.07 4.04 12.74
C LEU A 360 1.14 4.86 11.82
N ASN A 361 1.18 6.19 11.93
CA ASN A 361 0.43 7.10 11.07
C ASN A 361 0.84 6.97 9.60
N GLN A 362 2.12 6.70 9.30
CA GLN A 362 2.54 6.46 7.93
C GLN A 362 1.81 5.26 7.31
N TYR A 363 1.66 4.17 8.07
CA TYR A 363 0.90 3.00 7.64
C TYR A 363 -0.60 3.28 7.51
N ARG A 364 -1.19 3.99 8.48
CA ARG A 364 -2.60 4.44 8.40
C ARG A 364 -2.83 5.26 7.12
N LEU A 365 -1.95 6.21 6.81
CA LEU A 365 -2.04 7.01 5.59
C LEU A 365 -1.85 6.18 4.31
N PHE A 366 -1.01 5.14 4.31
CA PHE A 366 -0.94 4.21 3.18
C PHE A 366 -2.25 3.45 2.97
N MET A 367 -2.98 3.13 4.05
CA MET A 367 -4.29 2.49 3.95
C MET A 367 -5.35 3.47 3.44
N GLU A 368 -5.34 4.72 3.89
CA GLU A 368 -6.24 5.75 3.34
C GLU A 368 -5.96 6.02 1.86
N ASP A 369 -4.69 6.08 1.45
CA ASP A 369 -4.30 6.19 0.04
C ASP A 369 -4.86 5.02 -0.79
N MET A 370 -4.66 3.78 -0.31
CA MET A 370 -5.14 2.59 -0.99
C MET A 370 -6.68 2.53 -1.03
N SER A 371 -7.37 2.99 0.02
CA SER A 371 -8.83 3.08 0.04
C SER A 371 -9.35 4.09 -0.99
N CYS A 372 -8.68 5.23 -1.13
CA CYS A 372 -9.10 6.30 -2.04
C CYS A 372 -8.82 5.97 -3.51
N PHE A 373 -7.65 5.40 -3.80
CA PHE A 373 -7.16 5.24 -5.18
C PHE A 373 -7.02 3.79 -5.62
N GLY A 374 -7.34 2.83 -4.76
CA GLY A 374 -7.16 1.41 -5.01
C GLY A 374 -5.71 0.96 -4.92
N PHE A 375 -5.48 -0.28 -5.34
CA PHE A 375 -4.17 -0.88 -5.31
C PHE A 375 -3.30 -0.40 -6.47
N LYS A 376 -2.23 0.34 -6.17
CA LYS A 376 -1.29 0.85 -7.19
C LYS A 376 -0.07 -0.06 -7.32
N ASP A 377 0.01 -0.90 -8.34
CA ASP A 377 1.07 -1.91 -8.50
C ASP A 377 2.50 -1.37 -8.37
N GLY A 378 2.73 -0.20 -8.97
CA GLY A 378 4.02 0.49 -9.00
C GLY A 378 4.44 1.13 -7.67
N LEU A 379 3.56 1.22 -6.67
CA LEU A 379 3.91 1.82 -5.38
C LEU A 379 4.74 0.87 -4.50
N GLY A 380 5.94 1.31 -4.13
CA GLY A 380 6.85 0.58 -3.26
C GLY A 380 7.76 -0.41 -3.98
N LYS A 381 8.86 -0.78 -3.31
CA LYS A 381 9.94 -1.56 -3.91
C LYS A 381 9.56 -2.89 -4.56
N ASP A 382 8.64 -3.64 -3.95
CA ASP A 382 8.39 -5.03 -4.30
C ASP A 382 6.92 -5.22 -4.73
N ARG A 383 6.70 -5.58 -6.01
CA ARG A 383 5.39 -6.08 -6.49
C ARG A 383 4.96 -7.29 -5.66
N LEU A 384 3.65 -7.50 -5.50
CA LEU A 384 3.13 -8.67 -4.80
C LEU A 384 3.53 -9.94 -5.56
N GLY A 385 4.42 -10.73 -4.95
CA GLY A 385 4.86 -11.99 -5.54
C GLY A 385 4.04 -13.16 -5.02
N VAL A 386 3.62 -14.05 -5.91
CA VAL A 386 3.07 -15.38 -5.59
C VAL A 386 3.97 -16.48 -6.15
N VAL A 387 3.79 -17.69 -5.62
CA VAL A 387 4.35 -18.91 -6.15
C VAL A 387 3.25 -19.94 -6.35
N ILE A 388 3.43 -20.85 -7.31
CA ILE A 388 2.44 -21.88 -7.64
C ILE A 388 2.86 -23.20 -7.01
N ASP A 389 1.98 -23.79 -6.21
CA ASP A 389 2.22 -25.06 -5.54
C ASP A 389 2.15 -26.26 -6.50
N ARG A 390 2.36 -27.48 -5.99
CA ARG A 390 2.35 -28.69 -6.82
C ARG A 390 1.01 -28.98 -7.51
N HIS A 391 -0.08 -28.37 -7.06
CA HIS A 391 -1.45 -28.57 -7.54
C HIS A 391 -2.00 -27.39 -8.34
N GLY A 392 -1.17 -26.36 -8.62
CA GLY A 392 -1.64 -25.15 -9.30
C GLY A 392 -2.28 -24.13 -8.36
N GLY A 393 -2.21 -24.31 -7.04
CA GLY A 393 -2.70 -23.35 -6.07
C GLY A 393 -1.72 -22.19 -5.85
N LEU A 394 -2.26 -20.99 -5.63
CA LEU A 394 -1.45 -19.81 -5.34
C LEU A 394 -1.02 -19.78 -3.86
N ILE A 395 0.26 -19.48 -3.64
CA ILE A 395 0.83 -19.24 -2.31
C ILE A 395 1.55 -17.90 -2.33
N LYS A 396 1.28 -17.07 -1.33
CA LYS A 396 1.89 -15.75 -1.23
C LYS A 396 3.36 -15.83 -0.80
N SER A 397 4.25 -15.23 -1.59
CA SER A 397 5.68 -15.09 -1.21
C SER A 397 5.90 -13.97 -0.18
N ASN A 398 7.11 -13.90 0.41
CA ASN A 398 7.48 -12.91 1.44
C ASN A 398 7.58 -11.45 0.99
N LYS A 399 7.29 -11.14 -0.28
CA LYS A 399 7.41 -9.79 -0.85
C LYS A 399 6.08 -9.04 -0.84
N GLY A 400 6.05 -7.81 -0.32
CA GLY A 400 4.84 -6.98 -0.30
C GLY A 400 3.75 -7.46 0.67
N LEU A 401 4.11 -8.15 1.75
CA LEU A 401 3.13 -8.68 2.72
C LEU A 401 2.32 -7.59 3.43
N HIS A 402 2.91 -6.43 3.76
CA HIS A 402 2.13 -5.31 4.33
C HIS A 402 1.10 -4.79 3.33
N ARG A 403 1.47 -4.62 2.05
CA ARG A 403 0.56 -4.13 1.01
C ARG A 403 -0.60 -5.10 0.76
N LEU A 404 -0.34 -6.41 0.77
CA LEU A 404 -1.41 -7.40 0.69
C LEU A 404 -2.32 -7.32 1.92
N ALA A 405 -1.74 -7.27 3.12
CA ALA A 405 -2.53 -7.16 4.34
C ALA A 405 -3.42 -5.90 4.30
N MET A 406 -2.89 -4.76 3.87
CA MET A 406 -3.70 -3.54 3.68
C MET A 406 -4.85 -3.77 2.70
N ALA A 407 -4.58 -4.37 1.55
CA ALA A 407 -5.60 -4.64 0.54
C ALA A 407 -6.72 -5.54 1.11
N GLN A 408 -6.34 -6.57 1.87
CA GLN A 408 -7.29 -7.46 2.56
C GLN A 408 -8.06 -6.74 3.67
N SER A 409 -7.40 -5.99 4.55
CA SER A 409 -8.08 -5.26 5.64
C SER A 409 -9.05 -4.19 5.12
N LEU A 410 -8.80 -3.66 3.92
CA LEU A 410 -9.62 -2.63 3.27
C LEU A 410 -10.75 -3.19 2.40
N GLY A 411 -10.78 -4.49 2.11
CA GLY A 411 -11.73 -5.05 1.14
C GLY A 411 -11.47 -4.59 -0.29
N ILE A 412 -10.19 -4.42 -0.68
CA ILE A 412 -9.84 -4.10 -2.06
C ILE A 412 -10.25 -5.25 -2.96
N GLN A 413 -11.02 -4.95 -4.01
CA GLN A 413 -11.61 -5.98 -4.87
C GLN A 413 -10.59 -6.66 -5.79
N ARG A 414 -9.54 -5.95 -6.21
CA ARG A 414 -8.55 -6.47 -7.16
C ARG A 414 -7.14 -5.98 -6.84
N VAL A 415 -6.18 -6.90 -6.87
CA VAL A 415 -4.74 -6.60 -6.79
C VAL A 415 -4.00 -7.29 -7.92
N SER A 416 -2.93 -6.68 -8.42
CA SER A 416 -2.03 -7.33 -9.37
C SER A 416 -0.97 -8.13 -8.64
N LEU A 417 -0.81 -9.39 -9.04
CA LEU A 417 0.21 -10.29 -8.55
C LEU A 417 1.14 -10.70 -9.67
N ARG A 418 2.37 -11.05 -9.28
CA ARG A 418 3.37 -11.63 -10.18
C ARG A 418 3.79 -13.01 -9.72
N VAL A 419 3.74 -13.99 -10.61
CA VAL A 419 4.34 -15.32 -10.39
C VAL A 419 5.85 -15.19 -10.33
N ARG A 420 6.43 -15.60 -9.20
CA ARG A 420 7.88 -15.53 -8.94
C ARG A 420 8.57 -16.88 -9.06
N ALA A 421 7.82 -17.95 -8.83
CA ALA A 421 8.29 -19.31 -8.97
C ALA A 421 7.10 -20.26 -9.05
N ILE A 422 7.36 -21.48 -9.51
CA ILE A 422 6.38 -22.56 -9.63
C ILE A 422 7.00 -23.86 -9.10
N HIS A 423 6.14 -24.75 -8.63
CA HIS A 423 6.56 -26.05 -8.16
C HIS A 423 7.06 -26.92 -9.31
N GLN A 424 8.17 -27.64 -9.11
CA GLN A 424 8.75 -28.47 -10.17
C GLN A 424 7.80 -29.56 -10.67
N LEU A 425 7.01 -30.17 -9.77
CA LEU A 425 5.97 -31.15 -10.16
C LEU A 425 4.87 -30.53 -11.03
N TRP A 426 4.39 -29.34 -10.68
CA TRP A 426 3.39 -28.65 -11.50
C TRP A 426 3.96 -28.31 -12.89
N TRP A 427 5.20 -27.82 -12.94
CA TRP A 427 5.93 -27.60 -14.21
C TRP A 427 5.98 -28.87 -15.07
N GLN A 428 6.36 -30.01 -14.48
CA GLN A 428 6.44 -31.29 -15.19
C GLN A 428 5.08 -31.73 -15.73
N GLN A 429 4.02 -31.57 -14.93
CA GLN A 429 2.65 -31.91 -15.33
C GLN A 429 2.19 -31.07 -16.51
N GLN A 430 2.35 -29.74 -16.46
CA GLN A 430 1.83 -28.84 -17.49
C GLN A 430 2.64 -28.90 -18.79
N LYS A 431 3.97 -29.02 -18.72
CA LYS A 431 4.78 -29.11 -19.95
C LYS A 431 4.63 -30.46 -20.65
N GLY A 432 4.46 -31.55 -19.89
CA GLY A 432 4.53 -32.93 -20.38
C GLY A 432 5.91 -33.24 -20.99
N SER A 433 5.91 -33.72 -22.24
CA SER A 433 7.13 -34.11 -22.97
C SER A 433 7.86 -32.95 -23.67
N THR A 434 7.30 -31.73 -23.69
CA THR A 434 7.95 -30.60 -24.36
C THR A 434 9.18 -30.11 -23.59
N THR A 435 10.06 -29.42 -24.30
CA THR A 435 11.34 -28.89 -23.78
C THR A 435 11.61 -27.48 -24.31
N GLY A 436 12.57 -26.79 -23.69
CA GLY A 436 13.02 -25.47 -24.13
C GLY A 436 11.89 -24.46 -24.28
N LYS A 437 11.90 -23.69 -25.38
CA LYS A 437 10.92 -22.65 -25.65
C LYS A 437 9.46 -23.14 -25.66
N GLU A 438 9.20 -24.31 -26.22
CA GLU A 438 7.84 -24.87 -26.29
C GLU A 438 7.28 -25.23 -24.91
N ALA A 439 8.13 -25.73 -24.00
CA ALA A 439 7.73 -25.97 -22.62
C ALA A 439 7.34 -24.66 -21.92
N LEU A 440 8.10 -23.58 -22.15
CA LEU A 440 7.81 -22.30 -21.55
C LEU A 440 6.51 -21.67 -22.08
N LEU A 441 6.20 -21.84 -23.37
CA LEU A 441 4.94 -21.41 -23.96
C LEU A 441 3.75 -22.12 -23.34
N LYS A 442 3.79 -23.46 -23.23
CA LYS A 442 2.72 -24.22 -22.55
C LYS A 442 2.47 -23.76 -21.12
N ILE A 443 3.54 -23.43 -20.41
CA ILE A 443 3.46 -22.94 -19.04
C ILE A 443 2.81 -21.56 -19.01
N SER A 444 3.17 -20.68 -19.94
CA SER A 444 2.48 -19.39 -20.11
C SER A 444 0.98 -19.59 -20.31
N ASP A 445 0.57 -20.49 -21.20
CA ASP A 445 -0.85 -20.74 -21.48
C ASP A 445 -1.57 -21.31 -20.26
N SER A 446 -0.89 -22.18 -19.49
CA SER A 446 -1.41 -22.75 -18.25
C SER A 446 -1.58 -21.69 -17.15
N LEU A 447 -0.71 -20.69 -17.09
CA LEU A 447 -0.84 -19.55 -16.18
C LEU A 447 -2.02 -18.65 -16.54
N GLU A 448 -2.24 -18.41 -17.83
CA GLU A 448 -3.39 -17.64 -18.32
C GLU A 448 -4.70 -18.36 -18.00
N GLN A 449 -4.78 -19.67 -18.20
CA GLN A 449 -5.95 -20.47 -17.79
C GLN A 449 -6.18 -20.46 -16.27
N LEU A 450 -5.11 -20.54 -15.48
CA LEU A 450 -5.21 -20.45 -14.04
C LEU A 450 -5.77 -19.10 -13.60
N ALA A 451 -5.36 -17.99 -14.24
CA ALA A 451 -5.90 -16.67 -13.94
C ALA A 451 -7.40 -16.59 -14.22
N LEU A 452 -7.87 -17.11 -15.37
CA LEU A 452 -9.30 -17.14 -15.71
C LEU A 452 -10.12 -17.94 -14.71
N LEU A 453 -9.62 -19.10 -14.27
CA LEU A 453 -10.30 -19.93 -13.27
C LEU A 453 -10.39 -19.29 -11.87
N GLN A 454 -9.53 -18.31 -11.57
CA GLN A 454 -9.62 -17.53 -10.32
C GLN A 454 -10.59 -16.36 -10.44
N ASP A 455 -10.83 -15.86 -11.66
CA ASP A 455 -11.84 -14.84 -11.92
C ASP A 455 -13.26 -15.43 -11.88
N ASP A 456 -13.47 -16.65 -12.40
CA ASP A 456 -14.79 -17.34 -12.38
C ASP A 456 -15.27 -17.76 -10.98
N LYS A 457 -14.36 -17.79 -10.00
CA LYS A 457 -14.69 -18.13 -8.59
C LYS A 457 -15.09 -16.92 -7.75
N GLN A 458 -14.96 -15.70 -8.30
CA GLN A 458 -15.34 -14.44 -7.68
C GLN A 458 -16.77 -14.09 -8.10
#